data_AF-A0A0K2VGG4-F1
#
_entry.id   AF-A0A0K2VGG4-F1
#
_cell.length_a   1.000
_cell.length_b   1.000
_cell.length_c   1.000
_cell.angle_alpha   90.00
_cell.angle_beta   90.00
_cell.angle_gamma   90.00
#
_symmetry.space_group_name_H-M   'P 1'
#
loop_
_entity.id
_entity.type
_entity.pdbx_description
1 polymer ?
#
loop_
_entity_poly.entity_id
_entity_poly.type
_entity_poly.pdbx_seq_one_letter_code
_entity_poly.pdbx_strand_id
1 'polypeptide(L)' 'VSRQECKNVPSQSCQNIPRQKCEQVPQRVASKSCKQVPQEVCINVPNTSCKNVTVDKCSNMVFDKCEKKCEDAYWCKVCR' A
#
# COMPACT_ATOMS: atom_id res chain seq x y z
N VAL A 1 58.90 31.94 -19.55
CA VAL A 1 57.86 30.90 -19.52
C VAL A 1 57.30 30.85 -18.10
N SER A 2 56.07 31.31 -17.88
CA SER A 2 55.43 31.28 -16.56
C SER A 2 54.81 29.89 -16.36
N ARG A 3 55.30 29.13 -15.37
CA ARG A 3 54.68 27.85 -14.99
C ARG A 3 53.36 28.15 -14.30
N GLN A 4 52.25 27.75 -14.92
CA GLN A 4 50.97 27.73 -14.24
C GLN A 4 51.06 26.71 -13.11
N GLU A 5 51.04 27.19 -11.86
CA GLU A 5 50.95 26.34 -10.69
C GLU A 5 49.58 25.64 -10.69
N CYS A 6 49.58 24.32 -10.86
CA CYS A 6 48.37 23.51 -10.65
C CYS A 6 48.02 23.54 -9.16
N LYS A 7 47.05 24.38 -8.78
CA LYS A 7 46.45 24.32 -7.44
C LYS A 7 45.60 23.06 -7.32
N ASN A 8 45.89 22.24 -6.30
CA ASN A 8 44.96 21.23 -5.83
C ASN A 8 43.74 21.93 -5.25
N VAL A 9 42.66 22.02 -6.04
CA VAL A 9 41.35 22.37 -5.51
C VAL A 9 40.84 21.20 -4.67
N PRO A 10 40.24 21.44 -3.49
CA PRO A 10 39.68 20.37 -2.68
C PRO A 10 38.63 19.63 -3.50
N SER A 11 38.73 18.30 -3.58
CA SER A 11 37.68 17.47 -4.17
C SER A 11 36.35 17.85 -3.51
N GLN A 12 35.42 18.36 -4.29
CA GLN A 12 34.07 18.64 -3.80
C GLN A 12 33.51 17.30 -3.30
N SER A 13 33.34 17.20 -1.98
CA SER A 13 32.76 16.01 -1.36
C SER A 13 31.29 15.94 -1.74
N CYS A 14 30.97 15.17 -2.78
CA CYS A 14 29.60 14.83 -3.13
C CYS A 14 29.00 14.02 -1.98
N GLN A 15 28.20 14.66 -1.14
CA GLN A 15 27.46 13.94 -0.10
C GLN A 15 26.27 13.22 -0.75
N ASN A 16 26.13 11.92 -0.48
CA ASN A 16 24.91 11.17 -0.74
C ASN A 16 23.83 11.72 0.20
N ILE A 17 22.93 12.56 -0.32
CA ILE A 17 21.82 13.09 0.47
C ILE A 17 20.66 12.11 0.33
N PRO A 18 20.31 11.33 1.37
CA PRO A 18 19.11 10.50 1.33
C PRO A 18 17.89 11.40 1.17
N ARG A 19 17.07 11.11 0.16
CA ARG A 19 15.74 11.69 0.01
C ARG A 19 14.74 10.57 -0.12
N GLN A 20 13.58 10.68 0.51
CA GLN A 20 12.52 9.72 0.30
C GLN A 20 11.87 9.94 -1.07
N LYS A 21 11.88 8.90 -1.91
CA LYS A 21 11.07 8.82 -3.12
C LYS A 21 9.82 8.01 -2.76
N CYS A 22 8.66 8.65 -2.84
CA CYS A 22 7.40 7.98 -2.56
C CYS A 22 6.57 7.80 -3.82
N GLU A 23 6.02 6.62 -4.00
CA GLU A 23 5.15 6.27 -5.12
C GLU A 23 3.85 5.64 -4.61
N GLN A 24 2.75 5.87 -5.34
CA GLN A 24 1.49 5.18 -5.08
C GLN A 24 1.52 3.84 -5.81
N VAL A 25 1.54 2.76 -5.04
CA VAL A 25 1.58 1.41 -5.58
C VAL A 25 0.22 0.75 -5.33
N PRO A 26 -0.49 0.31 -6.39
CA PRO A 26 -1.69 -0.49 -6.21
C PRO A 26 -1.31 -1.86 -5.65
N GLN A 27 -2.01 -2.29 -4.60
CA GLN A 27 -1.83 -3.60 -3.97
C GLN A 27 -3.17 -4.34 -3.93
N ARG A 28 -3.18 -5.56 -4.47
CA ARG A 28 -4.34 -6.45 -4.32
C ARG A 28 -4.45 -6.94 -2.90
N VAL A 29 -5.58 -6.66 -2.28
CA VAL A 29 -5.89 -7.11 -0.92
C VAL A 29 -7.16 -7.94 -0.94
N ALA A 30 -7.15 -9.06 -0.21
CA ALA A 30 -8.33 -9.88 0.00
C ALA A 30 -8.95 -9.51 1.36
N SER A 31 -10.26 -9.29 1.38
CA SER A 31 -11.01 -9.05 2.61
C SER A 31 -12.33 -9.81 2.60
N LYS A 32 -12.81 -10.19 3.78
CA LYS A 32 -14.10 -10.85 3.96
C LYS A 32 -15.16 -9.77 4.22
N SER A 33 -16.13 -9.67 3.31
CA SER A 33 -17.27 -8.75 3.45
C SER A 33 -18.52 -9.54 3.81
N CYS A 34 -19.14 -9.20 4.94
CA CYS A 34 -20.38 -9.83 5.41
C CYS A 34 -21.53 -8.83 5.33
N LYS A 35 -22.70 -9.31 4.91
CA LYS A 35 -23.95 -8.55 4.91
C LYS A 35 -25.03 -9.37 5.60
N GLN A 36 -25.78 -8.73 6.49
CA GLN A 36 -26.98 -9.31 7.07
C GLN A 36 -28.08 -9.31 6.02
N VAL A 37 -28.61 -10.50 5.73
CA VAL A 37 -29.73 -10.67 4.80
C VAL A 37 -30.86 -11.42 5.53
N PRO A 38 -32.12 -11.00 5.37
CA PRO A 38 -33.25 -11.76 5.88
C PRO A 38 -33.39 -13.06 5.08
N GLN A 39 -33.56 -14.17 5.79
CA GLN A 39 -33.80 -15.48 5.21
C GLN A 39 -34.89 -16.20 5.99
N GLU A 40 -35.80 -16.84 5.26
CA GLU A 40 -36.80 -17.72 5.87
C GLU A 40 -36.19 -19.09 6.15
N VAL A 41 -36.30 -19.55 7.40
CA VAL A 41 -35.83 -20.86 7.83
C VAL A 41 -37.03 -21.64 8.35
N CYS A 42 -37.27 -22.80 7.75
CA CYS A 42 -38.33 -23.72 8.15
C CYS A 42 -37.74 -24.90 8.93
N ILE A 43 -38.34 -25.22 10.07
CA ILE A 43 -37.98 -26.37 10.90
C ILE A 43 -39.14 -27.37 10.96
N ASN A 44 -38.81 -28.66 10.92
CA ASN A 44 -39.77 -29.74 11.07
C ASN A 44 -39.91 -30.12 12.55
N VAL A 45 -40.87 -29.48 13.21
CA VAL A 45 -41.44 -29.93 14.49
C VAL A 45 -42.76 -30.66 14.18
N PRO A 46 -43.58 -31.15 15.15
CA PRO A 46 -44.78 -31.96 14.85
C PRO A 46 -45.73 -31.37 13.79
N ASN A 47 -45.65 -30.06 13.53
CA ASN A 47 -46.09 -29.39 12.29
C ASN A 47 -44.94 -28.52 11.74
N THR A 48 -44.80 -28.37 10.42
CA THR A 48 -43.77 -27.49 9.81
C THR A 48 -43.99 -26.03 10.20
N SER A 49 -42.95 -25.37 10.74
CA SER A 49 -42.99 -23.96 11.15
C SER A 49 -41.84 -23.18 10.53
N CYS A 50 -42.13 -22.04 9.90
CA CYS A 50 -41.15 -21.15 9.26
C CYS A 50 -40.98 -19.86 10.06
N LYS A 51 -39.74 -19.37 10.16
CA LYS A 51 -39.38 -18.12 10.84
C LYS A 51 -38.45 -17.29 9.97
N ASN A 52 -38.67 -15.98 9.95
CA ASN A 52 -37.75 -15.02 9.35
C ASN A 52 -36.60 -14.74 10.32
N VAL A 53 -35.39 -15.05 9.90
CA VAL A 53 -34.17 -14.80 10.66
C VAL A 53 -33.20 -13.98 9.82
N THR A 54 -32.36 -13.18 10.47
CA THR A 54 -31.26 -12.49 9.81
C THR A 54 -30.03 -13.40 9.85
N VAL A 55 -29.47 -13.67 8.67
CA VAL A 55 -28.24 -14.46 8.55
C VAL A 55 -27.13 -13.62 7.96
N ASP A 56 -25.90 -13.87 8.41
CA ASP A 56 -24.71 -13.24 7.86
C ASP A 56 -24.27 -13.97 6.60
N LYS A 57 -24.43 -13.32 5.45
CA LYS A 57 -23.90 -13.79 4.18
C LYS A 57 -22.54 -13.13 3.92
N CYS A 58 -21.48 -13.92 4.03
CA CYS A 58 -20.11 -13.45 3.82
C CYS A 58 -19.54 -13.91 2.48
N SER A 59 -18.81 -13.02 1.82
CA SER A 59 -18.07 -13.30 0.59
C SER A 59 -16.63 -12.80 0.70
N ASN A 60 -15.70 -13.53 0.10
CA ASN A 60 -14.33 -13.07 -0.06
C ASN A 60 -14.25 -12.14 -1.27
N MET A 61 -13.82 -10.91 -1.03
CA MET A 61 -13.68 -9.88 -2.06
C MET A 61 -12.21 -9.51 -2.21
N VAL A 62 -11.78 -9.32 -3.45
CA VAL A 62 -10.44 -8.81 -3.78
C VAL A 62 -10.60 -7.42 -4.36
N PHE A 63 -9.86 -6.46 -3.84
CA PHE A 63 -9.84 -5.09 -4.35
C PHE A 63 -8.42 -4.54 -4.40
N ASP A 64 -8.22 -3.56 -5.28
CA ASP A 64 -6.97 -2.82 -5.38
C ASP A 64 -6.98 -1.69 -4.34
N LYS A 65 -6.08 -1.77 -3.37
CA LYS A 65 -5.82 -0.72 -2.40
C LYS A 65 -4.54 0.01 -2.81
N CYS A 66 -4.61 1.31 -3.04
CA CYS A 66 -3.44 2.11 -3.30
C CYS A 66 -2.75 2.46 -1.98
N GLU A 67 -1.47 2.10 -1.85
CA GLU A 67 -0.67 2.42 -0.67
C GLU A 67 0.57 3.23 -1.08
N LYS A 68 0.91 4.24 -0.27
CA LYS A 68 2.07 5.09 -0.53
C LYS A 68 3.30 4.38 0.04
N LYS A 69 4.15 3.86 -0.85
CA LYS A 69 5.44 3.29 -0.47
C LYS A 69 6.51 4.33 -0.66
N CYS A 70 7.35 4.52 0.36
CA CYS A 70 8.49 5.43 0.32
C CYS A 70 9.78 4.63 0.46
N GLU A 71 10.70 4.86 -0.46
CA GLU A 71 12.03 4.26 -0.45
C GLU A 71 13.09 5.36 -0.39
N ASP A 72 14.21 5.08 0.26
CA ASP A 72 15.33 6.01 0.32
C ASP A 72 16.03 6.06 -1.04
N ALA A 73 15.94 7.22 -1.69
CA ALA A 73 16.66 7.53 -2.91
C ALA A 73 17.90 8.35 -2.58
N TYR A 74 19.07 7.80 -2.92
CA TYR A 74 20.35 8.48 -2.79
C TYR A 74 20.69 9.14 -4.13
N TRP A 75 20.95 10.44 -4.11
CA TRP A 75 21.41 11.16 -5.29
C TRP A 75 22.48 12.17 -4.87
N CYS A 76 23.47 12.36 -5.74
CA CYS A 76 24.48 13.40 -5.56
C CYS A 76 23.89 14.74 -6.02
N LYS A 77 23.82 15.72 -5.12
CA LYS A 77 23.56 17.11 -5.55
C LYS A 77 24.73 17.58 -6.41
N VAL A 78 24.40 18.04 -7.63
CA VAL A 78 25.33 18.73 -8.52
C VAL A 78 25.98 19.88 -7.77
N CYS A 79 27.31 19.85 -7.74
CA CYS A 79 28.15 20.89 -7.18
C CYS A 79 27.97 22.19 -8.00
N ARG A 80 27.66 23.30 -7.34
CA ARG A 80 27.88 24.65 -7.87
C ARG A 80 29.02 25.29 -7.10
#